data_AF-A0A8T1NHY7-F1
#
_entry.id   AF-A0A8T1NHY7-F1
#
_cell.length_a   1.000
_cell.length_b   1.000
_cell.length_c   1.000
_cell.angle_alpha   90.00
_cell.angle_beta   90.00
_cell.angle_gamma   90.00
#
_symmetry.space_group_name_H-M   'P 1'
#
loop_
_entity.id
_entity.type
_entity.pdbx_description
1 polymer ?
#
loop_
_entity_poly.entity_id
_entity_poly.type
_entity_poly.pdbx_seq_one_letter_code
_entity_poly.pdbx_strand_id
1 'polypeptide(L)'
;MSSDSSSSTSGDDTKSGQHTPQPLEHQFASVALSEAPATQEESLNGEGHHRTETEINEREGIVGGFEQRVDDKFEVDEVGQSVEHGVMWRRTNSELEVDGQSSPSSSGYAGERGSTSASSAASGIDGIVEDEIQHVRNDDLVDGFSDLSSSWVPGKRHLDEDDASISWRKRKKHFFILSNSGKPIYSRYGDEHKLAGFSATLQAIISFVENGGDHVKSVRAGKHQVIFLVKGPIYLVCISCTEEPYESLRGQLELIYGQMILILTKSVNRCFAKNPKFDMTPLLGGTDVVFSSLIHSFSWNPATFLHAYTCLPLAYATRQAASAILQDVADSGVLFAILMCKHKVISLVGAQKASLHPDDMLLLANFVMSSESFRTSESFSPICLPRYNPMAFLYAYVHYFDVDTYLILLTTSSDAFYHLKDCRIRIEVVLLKSNVLSEVQRSMLDGGMHVEDLPVDPLPRYGSLSSHLGQPTDSPERFREFTGIGGPAGLWHFMYRSIFLDQYVSSDFSPPINNPRQQKRLYRAYHKLYASMHNTGVGPYKTQFRRDENYVLLCWATQDFELYAAFDPLAEKALAIKTCTRISQWVKDVENEIFLLGASPFSW
;
A
#
# COMPACT_ATOMS: atom_id res chain seq x y z
N MET A 1 23.75 -22.26 77.73
CA MET A 1 24.84 -22.97 77.06
C MET A 1 24.96 -22.31 75.68
N SER A 2 25.45 -21.07 75.59
CA SER A 2 26.86 -20.64 75.82
C SER A 2 27.73 -21.25 74.71
N SER A 3 28.33 -20.51 73.79
CA SER A 3 29.04 -19.20 73.90
C SER A 3 28.85 -18.34 72.61
N ASP A 4 28.89 -17.00 72.53
CA ASP A 4 29.80 -15.96 73.09
C ASP A 4 31.29 -16.15 72.69
N SER A 5 32.11 -15.16 72.32
CA SER A 5 31.97 -13.68 72.32
C SER A 5 33.02 -12.95 71.44
N SER A 6 32.78 -11.63 71.24
CA SER A 6 33.72 -10.47 71.36
C SER A 6 34.69 -10.04 70.22
N SER A 7 35.02 -8.74 70.00
CA SER A 7 34.42 -7.44 70.42
C SER A 7 35.08 -6.17 69.79
N SER A 8 34.26 -5.18 69.36
CA SER A 8 34.42 -3.69 69.42
C SER A 8 35.74 -2.93 69.14
N THR A 9 35.66 -1.83 68.33
CA THR A 9 35.99 -0.39 68.66
C THR A 9 35.99 0.46 67.35
N SER A 10 35.12 1.44 67.09
CA SER A 10 34.94 2.83 67.62
C SER A 10 35.75 3.92 66.87
N GLY A 11 35.06 4.95 66.34
CA GLY A 11 35.67 6.17 65.77
C GLY A 11 34.65 7.00 64.98
N ASP A 12 34.53 8.30 65.27
CA ASP A 12 33.49 9.21 64.75
C ASP A 12 34.11 10.40 63.97
N ASP A 13 33.25 11.18 63.29
CA ASP A 13 33.49 12.51 62.68
C ASP A 13 34.56 12.69 61.57
N THR A 14 34.14 13.03 60.34
CA THR A 14 34.30 14.41 59.80
C THR A 14 33.62 14.65 58.44
N LYS A 15 33.37 15.94 58.14
CA LYS A 15 32.50 16.47 57.06
C LYS A 15 33.14 16.48 55.66
N SER A 16 32.33 16.15 54.64
CA SER A 16 32.12 16.83 53.33
C SER A 16 31.80 15.77 52.25
N GLY A 17 30.77 15.86 51.41
CA GLY A 17 29.81 16.92 51.15
C GLY A 17 29.58 17.05 49.65
N GLN A 18 28.38 16.74 49.15
CA GLN A 18 27.83 17.28 47.89
C GLN A 18 26.34 16.91 47.75
N HIS A 19 25.52 17.90 47.42
CA HIS A 19 24.07 17.76 47.27
C HIS A 19 23.67 17.21 45.90
N THR A 20 22.74 16.25 45.88
CA THR A 20 21.80 16.06 44.77
C THR A 20 20.66 17.06 44.85
N PRO A 21 20.27 17.72 43.75
CA PRO A 21 18.95 18.32 43.58
C PRO A 21 18.10 17.59 42.53
N GLN A 22 16.79 17.55 42.78
CA GLN A 22 15.76 17.07 41.85
C GLN A 22 15.65 18.00 40.62
N PRO A 23 15.21 17.52 39.45
CA PRO A 23 14.77 18.40 38.36
C PRO A 23 13.37 18.96 38.67
N LEU A 24 13.24 20.28 38.60
CA LEU A 24 11.96 20.98 38.72
C LEU A 24 11.17 20.93 37.41
N GLU A 25 9.90 20.55 37.49
CA GLU A 25 8.91 20.88 36.46
C GLU A 25 8.48 22.35 36.62
N HIS A 26 8.46 23.13 35.53
CA HIS A 26 7.52 24.23 35.21
C HIS A 26 8.12 25.24 34.22
N GLN A 27 7.53 25.29 33.02
CA GLN A 27 7.42 26.38 32.03
C GLN A 27 7.05 25.68 30.71
N PHE A 28 5.88 25.87 30.08
CA PHE A 28 4.97 27.02 30.08
C PHE A 28 3.49 26.57 30.18
N ALA A 29 2.68 27.38 30.84
CA ALA A 29 1.22 27.35 30.69
C ALA A 29 0.67 28.78 30.84
N SER A 30 0.00 29.29 29.81
CA SER A 30 -1.18 30.19 29.89
C SER A 30 -1.46 30.90 28.56
N VAL A 31 -2.48 30.46 27.83
CA VAL A 31 -3.63 31.32 27.47
C VAL A 31 -4.86 30.41 27.49
N ALA A 32 -5.83 30.73 28.34
CA ALA A 32 -7.14 30.08 28.37
C ALA A 32 -8.22 31.15 28.58
N LEU A 33 -9.20 31.17 27.68
CA LEU A 33 -10.46 31.93 27.69
C LEU A 33 -11.36 31.20 26.69
N SER A 34 -12.66 30.98 26.88
CA SER A 34 -13.52 30.96 28.08
C SER A 34 -14.79 30.21 27.66
N GLU A 35 -15.43 29.47 28.56
CA GLU A 35 -16.73 28.85 28.25
C GLU A 35 -17.87 29.89 28.14
N ALA A 36 -18.99 29.44 27.57
CA ALA A 36 -20.19 30.21 27.29
C ALA A 36 -21.01 30.59 28.54
N PRO A 37 -22.05 31.41 28.37
CA PRO A 37 -23.25 31.31 29.19
C PRO A 37 -24.51 31.01 28.36
N ALA A 38 -25.42 30.23 28.94
CA ALA A 38 -26.81 30.13 28.51
C ALA A 38 -27.66 31.19 29.24
N THR A 39 -28.79 31.59 28.65
CA THR A 39 -29.83 32.42 29.29
C THR A 39 -31.22 31.91 28.93
N GLN A 40 -32.14 31.98 29.90
CA GLN A 40 -33.54 31.55 29.78
C GLN A 40 -34.49 32.74 29.48
N GLU A 41 -35.65 32.39 28.93
CA GLU A 41 -36.98 33.01 29.09
C GLU A 41 -37.19 34.53 28.86
N GLU A 42 -38.06 34.89 27.91
CA GLU A 42 -39.43 35.31 28.25
C GLU A 42 -40.43 35.29 27.05
N SER A 43 -41.71 35.27 27.41
CA SER A 43 -42.96 34.99 26.66
C SER A 43 -43.34 35.82 25.41
N LEU A 44 -44.30 35.31 24.61
CA LEU A 44 -45.62 35.96 24.37
C LEU A 44 -46.69 35.08 23.65
N ASN A 45 -47.78 34.78 24.39
CA ASN A 45 -49.19 34.48 24.06
C ASN A 45 -49.70 33.95 22.69
N GLY A 46 -50.66 33.00 22.76
CA GLY A 46 -51.69 32.76 21.74
C GLY A 46 -52.60 31.53 21.95
N GLU A 47 -53.71 31.69 22.71
CA GLU A 47 -55.02 30.95 22.70
C GLU A 47 -55.03 29.39 22.57
N GLY A 48 -55.61 28.59 23.50
CA GLY A 48 -57.06 28.42 23.76
C GLY A 48 -57.67 27.37 22.80
N HIS A 49 -58.18 26.19 23.18
CA HIS A 49 -59.21 25.92 24.20
C HIS A 49 -59.40 24.39 24.48
N HIS A 50 -59.75 24.03 25.73
CA HIS A 50 -60.68 22.95 26.18
C HIS A 50 -60.61 21.48 25.62
N ARG A 51 -60.32 20.46 26.48
CA ARG A 51 -61.23 19.61 27.34
C ARG A 51 -61.82 18.37 26.58
N THR A 52 -62.05 17.16 27.14
CA THR A 52 -61.94 16.55 28.49
C THR A 52 -61.88 15.00 28.40
N GLU A 53 -61.42 14.30 29.46
CA GLU A 53 -61.84 12.97 30.04
C GLU A 53 -62.43 11.84 29.13
N THR A 54 -62.19 10.53 29.29
CA THR A 54 -62.22 9.61 30.48
C THR A 54 -61.62 8.25 30.01
N GLU A 55 -60.70 7.52 30.68
CA GLU A 55 -60.85 6.56 31.81
C GLU A 55 -62.07 5.58 31.74
N ILE A 56 -62.07 4.30 32.15
CA ILE A 56 -61.10 3.26 32.63
C ILE A 56 -61.81 1.86 32.59
N ASN A 57 -61.08 0.73 32.44
CA ASN A 57 -61.24 -0.59 33.12
C ASN A 57 -60.39 -1.67 32.40
N GLU A 58 -59.45 -2.42 33.01
CA GLU A 58 -59.55 -3.43 34.12
C GLU A 58 -60.24 -4.75 33.70
N ARG A 59 -59.78 -5.98 34.05
CA ARG A 59 -58.48 -6.50 34.55
C ARG A 59 -58.47 -8.05 34.45
N GLU A 60 -57.32 -8.65 34.79
CA GLU A 60 -56.86 -10.07 34.70
C GLU A 60 -57.78 -11.23 35.21
N GLY A 61 -57.48 -12.47 34.78
CA GLY A 61 -57.97 -13.73 35.39
C GLY A 61 -57.39 -15.02 34.76
N ILE A 62 -56.85 -15.96 35.56
CA ILE A 62 -56.02 -17.12 35.13
C ILE A 62 -56.66 -18.49 35.50
N VAL A 63 -56.20 -19.57 34.83
CA VAL A 63 -56.34 -21.04 35.09
C VAL A 63 -57.55 -21.73 34.41
N GLY A 64 -57.45 -22.91 33.77
CA GLY A 64 -56.29 -23.75 33.39
C GLY A 64 -56.58 -25.27 33.43
N GLY A 65 -56.04 -26.09 32.51
CA GLY A 65 -56.31 -27.56 32.48
C GLY A 65 -55.60 -28.41 31.38
N PHE A 66 -54.66 -29.26 31.84
CA PHE A 66 -54.14 -30.57 31.36
C PHE A 66 -54.14 -31.04 29.88
N GLU A 67 -52.94 -31.46 29.44
CA GLU A 67 -52.50 -32.70 28.70
C GLU A 67 -53.53 -33.56 27.92
N GLN A 68 -53.22 -34.24 26.79
CA GLN A 68 -51.96 -34.93 26.43
C GLN A 68 -51.87 -35.32 24.92
N ARG A 69 -50.64 -35.33 24.35
CA ARG A 69 -50.09 -36.07 23.17
C ARG A 69 -50.98 -36.57 22.00
N VAL A 70 -50.48 -36.41 20.77
CA VAL A 70 -49.77 -37.44 19.95
C VAL A 70 -49.12 -36.79 18.72
N ASP A 71 -48.09 -37.43 18.14
CA ASP A 71 -47.35 -37.04 16.94
C ASP A 71 -48.23 -36.71 15.72
N ASP A 72 -47.71 -35.86 14.82
CA ASP A 72 -47.75 -36.25 13.41
C ASP A 72 -46.56 -35.74 12.60
N LYS A 73 -46.25 -36.51 11.55
CA LYS A 73 -45.08 -36.35 10.67
C LYS A 73 -45.19 -35.10 9.81
N PHE A 74 -44.05 -34.50 9.48
CA PHE A 74 -43.88 -33.88 8.16
C PHE A 74 -43.13 -34.86 7.27
N GLU A 75 -43.87 -35.50 6.36
CA GLU A 75 -43.29 -36.33 5.31
C GLU A 75 -42.56 -35.48 4.28
N VAL A 76 -41.44 -36.03 3.81
CA VAL A 76 -40.66 -35.51 2.68
C VAL A 76 -41.42 -35.86 1.40
N ASP A 77 -41.54 -34.89 0.49
CA ASP A 77 -41.81 -35.20 -0.92
C ASP A 77 -40.80 -34.47 -1.82
N GLU A 78 -40.15 -35.23 -2.69
CA GLU A 78 -39.04 -34.77 -3.53
C GLU A 78 -39.56 -34.09 -4.81
N VAL A 79 -39.09 -32.88 -5.12
CA VAL A 79 -39.09 -32.39 -6.51
C VAL A 79 -37.80 -31.61 -6.82
N GLY A 80 -37.07 -32.09 -7.82
CA GLY A 80 -36.28 -31.25 -8.72
C GLY A 80 -34.83 -30.93 -8.31
N GLN A 81 -33.89 -31.80 -8.71
CA GLN A 81 -32.47 -31.49 -8.72
C GLN A 81 -32.17 -30.31 -9.68
N SER A 82 -31.83 -29.14 -9.17
CA SER A 82 -31.17 -28.08 -9.94
C SER A 82 -29.65 -28.18 -9.79
N VAL A 83 -28.99 -28.81 -10.77
CA VAL A 83 -27.53 -28.95 -10.81
C VAL A 83 -26.88 -27.58 -11.06
N GLU A 84 -26.25 -27.00 -10.03
CA GLU A 84 -25.39 -25.82 -10.20
C GLU A 84 -24.15 -26.19 -11.02
N HIS A 85 -24.21 -25.95 -12.32
CA HIS A 85 -23.05 -26.07 -13.21
C HIS A 85 -22.05 -24.94 -12.92
N GLY A 86 -20.89 -25.30 -12.38
CA GLY A 86 -19.73 -24.40 -12.34
C GLY A 86 -19.35 -23.97 -13.76
N VAL A 87 -19.23 -22.66 -13.99
CA VAL A 87 -18.90 -22.08 -15.30
C VAL A 87 -17.45 -22.42 -15.65
N MET A 88 -17.29 -23.48 -16.44
CA MET A 88 -16.02 -23.90 -17.02
C MET A 88 -15.84 -23.24 -18.38
N TRP A 89 -14.77 -22.48 -18.58
CA TRP A 89 -14.44 -21.91 -19.89
C TRP A 89 -14.13 -23.01 -20.91
N ARG A 90 -15.03 -23.23 -21.87
CA ARG A 90 -14.83 -24.11 -23.03
C ARG A 90 -15.11 -23.32 -24.31
N ARG A 91 -14.10 -23.23 -25.20
CA ARG A 91 -14.30 -22.80 -26.59
C ARG A 91 -15.09 -23.87 -27.35
N THR A 92 -16.08 -23.46 -28.14
CA THR A 92 -16.86 -24.34 -29.01
C THR A 92 -16.79 -23.87 -30.46
N ASN A 93 -16.04 -24.58 -31.29
CA ASN A 93 -16.33 -24.71 -32.71
C ASN A 93 -17.06 -26.05 -32.89
N SER A 94 -18.19 -26.03 -33.60
CA SER A 94 -18.90 -27.23 -34.04
C SER A 94 -19.71 -26.90 -35.29
N GLU A 95 -19.24 -27.36 -36.44
CA GLU A 95 -19.99 -27.41 -37.70
C GLU A 95 -20.71 -28.76 -37.82
N LEU A 96 -21.80 -28.78 -38.61
CA LEU A 96 -22.43 -29.90 -39.35
C LEU A 96 -23.71 -29.32 -40.00
N GLU A 97 -23.64 -28.82 -41.23
CA GLU A 97 -23.95 -29.53 -42.51
C GLU A 97 -25.46 -29.68 -42.83
N VAL A 98 -25.90 -29.10 -43.97
CA VAL A 98 -26.39 -29.80 -45.19
C VAL A 98 -27.13 -28.84 -46.18
N ASP A 99 -26.67 -28.84 -47.44
CA ASP A 99 -27.25 -28.48 -48.76
C ASP A 99 -27.94 -27.13 -49.10
N GLY A 100 -27.63 -26.60 -50.31
CA GLY A 100 -28.53 -25.63 -50.96
C GLY A 100 -28.18 -24.81 -52.23
N GLN A 101 -27.05 -24.98 -52.96
CA GLN A 101 -26.70 -24.27 -54.23
C GLN A 101 -26.52 -22.71 -54.11
N SER A 102 -25.54 -22.02 -54.71
CA SER A 102 -24.89 -22.17 -56.02
C SER A 102 -23.49 -21.51 -56.05
N SER A 103 -22.55 -22.07 -56.83
CA SER A 103 -21.23 -21.49 -57.17
C SER A 103 -21.32 -20.51 -58.37
N PRO A 104 -20.22 -19.90 -58.91
CA PRO A 104 -18.80 -19.92 -58.48
C PRO A 104 -18.05 -18.55 -58.53
N SER A 105 -16.88 -18.47 -57.87
CA SER A 105 -15.58 -18.07 -58.48
C SER A 105 -14.42 -17.97 -57.47
N SER A 106 -13.40 -18.83 -57.68
CA SER A 106 -11.93 -18.55 -57.74
C SER A 106 -11.28 -17.58 -56.73
N SER A 107 -10.11 -17.81 -56.12
CA SER A 107 -9.12 -18.92 -56.01
C SER A 107 -8.16 -18.50 -54.86
N GLY A 108 -7.57 -19.33 -53.99
CA GLY A 108 -7.15 -20.72 -54.09
C GLY A 108 -5.63 -20.79 -54.17
N TYR A 109 -4.92 -21.09 -53.06
CA TYR A 109 -3.65 -21.83 -53.00
C TYR A 109 -3.31 -22.23 -51.55
N ALA A 110 -2.72 -23.43 -51.39
CA ALA A 110 -2.24 -23.99 -50.12
C ALA A 110 -0.74 -24.36 -50.26
N GLY A 111 -0.01 -24.47 -49.15
CA GLY A 111 1.41 -24.83 -49.14
C GLY A 111 1.91 -25.18 -47.74
N GLU A 112 2.48 -26.38 -47.60
CA GLU A 112 2.74 -27.11 -46.36
C GLU A 112 3.88 -26.60 -45.46
N ARG A 113 4.03 -27.29 -44.32
CA ARG A 113 5.11 -27.16 -43.33
C ARG A 113 6.52 -27.27 -43.93
N GLY A 114 7.44 -26.47 -43.41
CA GLY A 114 8.89 -26.73 -43.48
C GLY A 114 9.53 -26.52 -42.11
N SER A 115 10.20 -27.54 -41.57
CA SER A 115 11.12 -27.40 -40.42
C SER A 115 12.55 -27.30 -40.95
N THR A 116 13.35 -26.37 -40.44
CA THR A 116 14.78 -26.27 -40.78
C THR A 116 15.65 -26.09 -39.54
N SER A 117 16.28 -27.17 -39.13
CA SER A 117 17.56 -27.13 -38.41
C SER A 117 18.67 -26.72 -39.38
N ALA A 118 19.51 -25.75 -39.01
CA ALA A 118 20.69 -25.38 -39.78
C ALA A 118 21.96 -25.62 -38.95
N SER A 119 22.82 -26.52 -39.42
CA SER A 119 24.14 -26.80 -38.88
C SER A 119 25.18 -26.61 -39.98
N SER A 120 26.23 -25.85 -39.72
CA SER A 120 27.43 -25.78 -40.57
C SER A 120 28.65 -26.32 -39.82
N ALA A 121 29.31 -27.30 -40.44
CA ALA A 121 30.51 -27.97 -39.94
C ALA A 121 31.73 -27.02 -39.98
N ALA A 122 32.54 -26.90 -38.92
CA ALA A 122 33.58 -27.82 -38.42
C ALA A 122 34.92 -27.77 -39.19
N SER A 123 35.98 -27.40 -38.48
CA SER A 123 37.35 -27.85 -38.70
C SER A 123 38.03 -28.00 -37.33
N GLY A 124 38.49 -29.20 -37.01
CA GLY A 124 39.23 -29.48 -35.78
C GLY A 124 40.66 -29.91 -36.08
N ILE A 125 41.49 -29.94 -35.03
CA ILE A 125 42.65 -30.84 -34.85
C ILE A 125 42.91 -30.95 -33.34
N ASP A 126 43.36 -32.13 -32.92
CA ASP A 126 43.49 -32.59 -31.52
C ASP A 126 44.51 -31.84 -30.64
N GLY A 127 44.34 -31.99 -29.32
CA GLY A 127 45.32 -31.58 -28.31
C GLY A 127 44.87 -31.86 -26.86
N ILE A 128 44.98 -33.11 -26.42
CA ILE A 128 44.85 -33.53 -25.00
C ILE A 128 46.06 -32.96 -24.21
N VAL A 129 45.91 -32.41 -22.99
CA VAL A 129 46.31 -32.97 -21.65
C VAL A 129 45.99 -31.98 -20.50
N GLU A 130 45.63 -32.54 -19.34
CA GLU A 130 45.99 -32.13 -17.96
C GLU A 130 45.17 -31.12 -17.13
N ASP A 131 44.93 -31.53 -15.88
CA ASP A 131 44.42 -30.76 -14.74
C ASP A 131 45.45 -29.72 -14.28
N GLU A 132 45.00 -28.52 -13.89
CA GLU A 132 45.61 -27.83 -12.74
C GLU A 132 44.58 -27.11 -11.87
N ILE A 133 44.58 -27.48 -10.58
CA ILE A 133 43.93 -26.72 -9.50
C ILE A 133 44.93 -25.65 -9.04
N GLN A 134 44.64 -24.36 -9.25
CA GLN A 134 45.42 -23.28 -8.63
C GLN A 134 44.57 -22.30 -7.80
N HIS A 135 44.60 -22.57 -6.50
CA HIS A 135 44.87 -21.63 -5.40
C HIS A 135 44.17 -20.26 -5.33
N VAL A 136 43.43 -20.13 -4.23
CA VAL A 136 42.98 -18.87 -3.61
C VAL A 136 44.13 -17.86 -3.45
N ARG A 137 43.89 -16.63 -3.88
CA ARG A 137 44.40 -15.41 -3.23
C ARG A 137 43.29 -14.38 -3.10
N ASN A 138 43.26 -13.71 -1.94
CA ASN A 138 42.36 -12.59 -1.68
C ASN A 138 42.79 -11.38 -2.51
N ASP A 139 41.82 -10.66 -3.07
CA ASP A 139 41.89 -9.21 -3.17
C ASP A 139 40.47 -8.65 -2.95
N ASP A 140 40.22 -8.20 -1.72
CA ASP A 140 39.14 -7.25 -1.46
C ASP A 140 39.56 -5.92 -2.10
N LEU A 141 39.01 -5.57 -3.27
CA LEU A 141 38.76 -4.19 -3.71
C LEU A 141 38.07 -4.17 -5.09
N VAL A 142 37.17 -3.20 -5.28
CA VAL A 142 36.48 -2.84 -6.55
C VAL A 142 35.44 -3.85 -7.11
N ASP A 143 34.35 -4.08 -6.37
CA ASP A 143 33.06 -4.45 -6.98
C ASP A 143 32.42 -3.22 -7.67
N GLY A 144 32.99 -2.87 -8.81
CA GLY A 144 32.52 -1.83 -9.72
C GLY A 144 32.58 -2.35 -11.16
N PHE A 145 31.54 -2.05 -11.96
CA PHE A 145 31.30 -2.56 -13.32
C PHE A 145 30.75 -3.99 -13.43
N SER A 146 29.48 -4.18 -13.04
CA SER A 146 28.57 -5.10 -13.77
C SER A 146 27.07 -4.82 -13.62
N ASP A 147 26.62 -4.04 -12.63
CA ASP A 147 25.23 -3.55 -12.56
C ASP A 147 25.00 -2.31 -13.46
N LEU A 148 25.23 -2.45 -14.78
CA LEU A 148 24.51 -1.60 -15.74
C LEU A 148 23.03 -1.93 -15.60
N SER A 149 22.19 -0.91 -15.41
CA SER A 149 20.81 -1.09 -14.95
C SER A 149 19.98 -1.95 -15.91
N SER A 150 19.89 -3.25 -15.62
CA SER A 150 18.82 -4.09 -16.16
C SER A 150 17.50 -3.48 -15.72
N SER A 151 16.72 -3.00 -16.69
CA SER A 151 15.36 -2.54 -16.44
C SER A 151 14.60 -3.65 -15.71
N TRP A 152 13.91 -3.30 -14.62
CA TRP A 152 13.14 -4.31 -13.90
C TRP A 152 12.03 -4.85 -14.82
N VAL A 153 12.08 -6.15 -15.08
CA VAL A 153 11.07 -6.86 -15.88
C VAL A 153 10.00 -7.42 -14.94
N PRO A 154 8.71 -7.11 -15.17
CA PRO A 154 7.59 -7.71 -14.44
C PRO A 154 7.47 -9.22 -14.68
N GLY A 155 6.69 -9.89 -13.83
CA GLY A 155 6.38 -11.31 -13.95
C GLY A 155 7.33 -12.24 -13.20
N LYS A 156 7.15 -13.53 -13.45
CA LYS A 156 7.88 -14.62 -12.81
C LYS A 156 9.24 -14.83 -13.45
N ARG A 157 10.24 -15.17 -12.64
CA ARG A 157 11.65 -15.24 -13.06
C ARG A 157 12.35 -16.47 -12.51
N HIS A 158 13.25 -17.01 -13.32
CA HIS A 158 14.12 -18.14 -12.98
C HIS A 158 13.35 -19.45 -12.69
N LEU A 159 12.45 -19.83 -13.61
CA LEU A 159 11.66 -21.09 -13.53
C LEU A 159 12.53 -22.36 -13.55
N ASP A 160 13.76 -22.22 -13.99
CA ASP A 160 14.79 -23.25 -13.96
C ASP A 160 15.35 -23.50 -12.55
N GLU A 161 15.32 -22.50 -11.66
CA GLU A 161 15.91 -22.58 -10.31
C GLU A 161 15.03 -23.32 -9.28
N ASP A 162 15.72 -23.88 -8.28
CA ASP A 162 15.18 -24.60 -7.13
C ASP A 162 15.92 -24.21 -5.83
N ASP A 163 15.65 -24.88 -4.71
CA ASP A 163 16.32 -24.58 -3.45
C ASP A 163 17.75 -25.15 -3.38
N ALA A 164 18.21 -25.98 -4.32
CA ALA A 164 19.61 -26.39 -4.45
C ALA A 164 20.46 -25.35 -5.20
N SER A 165 19.83 -24.55 -6.06
CA SER A 165 20.46 -23.57 -6.94
C SER A 165 21.20 -22.46 -6.16
N ILE A 166 22.50 -22.29 -6.44
CA ILE A 166 23.36 -21.32 -5.73
C ILE A 166 22.90 -19.88 -5.99
N SER A 167 22.45 -19.57 -7.21
CA SER A 167 21.86 -18.26 -7.55
C SER A 167 20.61 -17.99 -6.70
N TRP A 168 19.72 -18.98 -6.58
CA TRP A 168 18.52 -18.91 -5.73
C TRP A 168 18.87 -18.56 -4.29
N ARG A 169 19.78 -19.32 -3.66
CA ARG A 169 20.26 -19.10 -2.29
C ARG A 169 20.95 -17.74 -2.07
N LYS A 170 21.55 -17.14 -3.11
CA LYS A 170 22.20 -15.82 -3.02
C LYS A 170 21.21 -14.64 -2.96
N ARG A 171 19.91 -14.84 -3.25
CA ARG A 171 18.93 -13.74 -3.27
C ARG A 171 18.57 -13.30 -1.85
N LYS A 172 18.60 -11.98 -1.63
CA LYS A 172 18.46 -11.39 -0.27
C LYS A 172 17.04 -11.43 0.30
N LYS A 173 16.02 -11.77 -0.50
CA LYS A 173 14.60 -11.72 -0.08
C LYS A 173 13.67 -12.58 -0.93
N HIS A 174 13.15 -13.66 -0.35
CA HIS A 174 12.14 -14.54 -0.94
C HIS A 174 10.76 -14.28 -0.31
N PHE A 175 9.72 -14.59 -1.08
CA PHE A 175 8.34 -14.66 -0.64
C PHE A 175 7.72 -15.95 -1.16
N PHE A 176 6.94 -16.61 -0.30
CA PHE A 176 6.21 -17.83 -0.59
C PHE A 176 4.77 -17.72 -0.11
N ILE A 177 3.85 -18.32 -0.85
CA ILE A 177 2.48 -18.63 -0.42
C ILE A 177 2.33 -20.15 -0.55
N LEU A 178 1.84 -20.81 0.49
CA LEU A 178 1.57 -22.25 0.51
C LEU A 178 0.28 -22.57 1.28
N SER A 179 -0.32 -23.73 1.01
CA SER A 179 -1.47 -24.22 1.78
C SER A 179 -1.05 -24.76 3.15
N ASN A 180 -2.02 -24.94 4.05
CA ASN A 180 -1.85 -25.68 5.30
C ASN A 180 -1.38 -27.14 5.11
N SER A 181 -1.59 -27.71 3.92
CA SER A 181 -1.07 -29.01 3.49
C SER A 181 0.33 -28.96 2.85
N GLY A 182 1.00 -27.79 2.89
CA GLY A 182 2.38 -27.61 2.42
C GLY A 182 2.52 -27.47 0.90
N LYS A 183 1.40 -27.43 0.16
CA LYS A 183 1.43 -27.24 -1.29
C LYS A 183 1.84 -25.80 -1.61
N PRO A 184 2.86 -25.56 -2.42
CA PRO A 184 3.19 -24.20 -2.87
C PRO A 184 2.11 -23.67 -3.82
N ILE A 185 1.77 -22.40 -3.64
CA ILE A 185 0.76 -21.64 -4.41
C ILE A 185 1.44 -20.52 -5.21
N TYR A 186 2.46 -19.88 -4.63
CA TYR A 186 3.26 -18.85 -5.28
C TYR A 186 4.67 -18.78 -4.70
N SER A 187 5.65 -18.56 -5.56
CA SER A 187 7.03 -18.26 -5.20
C SER A 187 7.54 -17.05 -6.01
N ARG A 188 8.29 -16.16 -5.36
CA ARG A 188 8.88 -14.98 -6.06
C ARG A 188 9.94 -15.37 -7.10
N TYR A 189 10.67 -16.45 -6.84
CA TYR A 189 11.82 -16.91 -7.60
C TYR A 189 11.84 -18.44 -7.57
N GLY A 190 12.15 -19.06 -8.71
CA GLY A 190 12.02 -20.51 -8.87
C GLY A 190 10.66 -20.92 -9.45
N ASP A 191 10.48 -22.23 -9.58
CA ASP A 191 9.21 -22.88 -9.89
C ASP A 191 8.63 -23.55 -8.63
N GLU A 192 7.32 -23.45 -8.41
CA GLU A 192 6.66 -23.99 -7.21
C GLU A 192 6.76 -25.50 -7.14
N HIS A 193 6.64 -26.22 -8.26
CA HIS A 193 6.71 -27.68 -8.25
C HIS A 193 8.11 -28.16 -7.85
N LYS A 194 9.17 -27.47 -8.31
CA LYS A 194 10.55 -27.72 -7.83
C LYS A 194 10.72 -27.37 -6.35
N LEU A 195 10.10 -26.28 -5.89
CA LEU A 195 10.16 -25.81 -4.50
C LEU A 195 9.17 -26.51 -3.54
N ALA A 196 8.52 -27.60 -3.96
CA ALA A 196 7.55 -28.32 -3.15
C ALA A 196 8.16 -28.92 -1.86
N GLY A 197 9.36 -29.49 -1.92
CA GLY A 197 10.06 -30.02 -0.75
C GLY A 197 10.45 -28.94 0.26
N PHE A 198 10.88 -27.79 -0.23
CA PHE A 198 11.17 -26.60 0.59
C PHE A 198 9.88 -26.07 1.26
N SER A 199 8.78 -26.03 0.52
CA SER A 199 7.47 -25.57 1.03
C SER A 199 6.88 -26.51 2.09
N ALA A 200 7.03 -27.83 1.91
CA ALA A 200 6.69 -28.81 2.93
C ALA A 200 7.55 -28.63 4.21
N THR A 201 8.82 -28.26 4.08
CA THR A 201 9.70 -27.95 5.22
C THR A 201 9.22 -26.71 5.98
N LEU A 202 8.80 -25.64 5.27
CA LEU A 202 8.21 -24.46 5.90
C LEU A 202 6.89 -24.79 6.63
N GLN A 203 6.04 -25.63 6.04
CA GLN A 203 4.81 -26.09 6.69
C GLN A 203 5.08 -26.92 7.94
N ALA A 204 6.09 -27.79 7.91
CA ALA A 204 6.46 -28.63 9.04
C ALA A 204 6.94 -27.79 10.25
N ILE A 205 7.67 -26.69 10.01
CA ILE A 205 8.06 -25.74 11.06
C ILE A 205 6.82 -25.09 11.71
N ILE A 206 5.84 -24.67 10.90
CA ILE A 206 4.58 -24.08 11.41
C ILE A 206 3.82 -25.13 12.25
N SER A 207 3.58 -26.32 11.69
CA SER A 207 2.82 -27.37 12.36
C SER A 207 3.49 -27.86 13.65
N PHE A 208 4.82 -27.94 13.70
CA PHE A 208 5.54 -28.33 14.92
C PHE A 208 5.25 -27.38 16.10
N VAL A 209 5.21 -26.07 15.84
CA VAL A 209 4.93 -25.06 16.87
C VAL A 209 3.44 -25.04 17.23
N GLU A 210 2.55 -25.16 16.23
CA GLU A 210 1.09 -25.26 16.46
C GLU A 210 0.69 -26.48 17.29
N ASN A 211 1.35 -27.63 17.10
CA ASN A 211 1.16 -28.83 17.93
C ASN A 211 1.63 -28.62 19.39
N GLY A 212 2.49 -27.63 19.64
CA GLY A 212 2.89 -27.20 20.98
C GLY A 212 1.93 -26.19 21.63
N GLY A 213 0.87 -25.76 20.94
CA GLY A 213 -0.09 -24.77 21.44
C GLY A 213 0.34 -23.30 21.30
N ASP A 214 1.34 -23.01 20.48
CA ASP A 214 1.82 -21.65 20.16
C ASP A 214 1.81 -21.41 18.64
N HIS A 215 2.04 -20.18 18.19
CA HIS A 215 2.09 -19.83 16.76
C HIS A 215 3.44 -19.20 16.39
N VAL A 216 4.15 -19.83 15.45
CA VAL A 216 5.43 -19.30 14.96
C VAL A 216 5.23 -17.93 14.29
N LYS A 217 5.89 -16.90 14.82
CA LYS A 217 5.91 -15.55 14.24
C LYS A 217 7.15 -15.31 13.37
N SER A 218 8.32 -15.72 13.86
CA SER A 218 9.57 -15.61 13.12
C SER A 218 10.66 -16.54 13.64
N VAL A 219 11.62 -16.88 12.78
CA VAL A 219 12.88 -17.53 13.12
C VAL A 219 14.05 -16.65 12.63
N ARG A 220 15.11 -16.51 13.43
CA ARG A 220 16.33 -15.78 13.04
C ARG A 220 17.50 -16.76 12.90
N ALA A 221 18.14 -16.77 11.73
CA ALA A 221 19.30 -17.59 11.40
C ALA A 221 20.44 -16.68 10.91
N GLY A 222 21.29 -16.23 11.85
CA GLY A 222 22.33 -15.24 11.57
C GLY A 222 21.74 -13.93 11.01
N LYS A 223 22.12 -13.57 9.78
CA LYS A 223 21.60 -12.39 9.07
C LYS A 223 20.19 -12.59 8.48
N HIS A 224 19.68 -13.83 8.42
CA HIS A 224 18.37 -14.13 7.85
C HIS A 224 17.26 -14.07 8.91
N GLN A 225 16.12 -13.52 8.52
CA GLN A 225 14.85 -13.55 9.23
C GLN A 225 13.85 -14.32 8.36
N VAL A 226 13.24 -15.36 8.92
CA VAL A 226 12.09 -16.05 8.34
C VAL A 226 10.87 -15.56 9.08
N ILE A 227 9.93 -14.91 8.40
CA ILE A 227 8.69 -14.35 8.94
C ILE A 227 7.53 -15.20 8.45
N PHE A 228 6.65 -15.60 9.37
CA PHE A 228 5.49 -16.43 9.07
C PHE A 228 4.20 -15.64 9.29
N LEU A 229 3.26 -15.76 8.35
CA LEU A 229 1.92 -15.18 8.44
C LEU A 229 0.87 -16.24 8.08
N VAL A 230 0.18 -16.75 9.09
CA VAL A 230 -0.89 -17.75 8.93
C VAL A 230 -2.25 -17.05 8.78
N LYS A 231 -2.98 -17.36 7.70
CA LYS A 231 -4.31 -16.80 7.36
C LYS A 231 -5.32 -17.92 7.10
N GLY A 232 -5.63 -18.68 8.14
CA GLY A 232 -6.45 -19.88 8.01
C GLY A 232 -5.70 -20.96 7.21
N PRO A 233 -6.24 -21.49 6.10
CA PRO A 233 -5.60 -22.55 5.32
C PRO A 233 -4.46 -22.04 4.41
N ILE A 234 -4.15 -20.74 4.41
CA ILE A 234 -3.13 -20.13 3.55
C ILE A 234 -2.02 -19.56 4.43
N TYR A 235 -0.80 -20.02 4.23
CA TYR A 235 0.40 -19.62 4.96
C TYR A 235 1.31 -18.81 4.02
N LEU A 236 1.75 -17.64 4.47
CA LEU A 236 2.67 -16.79 3.72
C LEU A 236 3.99 -16.68 4.49
N VAL A 237 5.11 -16.78 3.78
CA VAL A 237 6.45 -16.77 4.38
C VAL A 237 7.36 -15.79 3.65
N CYS A 238 8.07 -14.93 4.41
CA CYS A 238 9.16 -14.11 3.90
C CYS A 238 10.48 -14.60 4.47
N ILE A 239 11.48 -14.86 3.63
CA ILE A 239 12.85 -15.14 4.07
C ILE A 239 13.72 -13.97 3.61
N SER A 240 14.37 -13.26 4.53
CA SER A 240 15.08 -12.04 4.20
C SER A 240 16.34 -11.77 5.02
N CYS A 241 17.39 -11.30 4.35
CA CYS A 241 18.58 -10.69 4.96
C CYS A 241 18.76 -9.22 4.59
N THR A 242 17.66 -8.51 4.26
CA THR A 242 17.67 -7.08 3.93
C THR A 242 17.62 -6.15 5.14
N GLU A 243 17.83 -6.64 6.36
CA GLU A 243 17.80 -5.85 7.61
C GLU A 243 16.50 -5.05 7.85
N GLU A 244 15.43 -5.39 7.16
CA GLU A 244 14.12 -4.78 7.39
C GLU A 244 13.57 -5.23 8.76
N PRO A 245 12.88 -4.35 9.50
CA PRO A 245 12.20 -4.70 10.75
C PRO A 245 11.16 -5.82 10.56
N TYR A 246 10.90 -6.57 11.64
CA TYR A 246 9.87 -7.62 11.66
C TYR A 246 8.52 -7.11 11.13
N GLU A 247 8.02 -5.99 11.65
CA GLU A 247 6.73 -5.43 11.24
C GLU A 247 6.70 -5.00 9.77
N SER A 248 7.80 -4.48 9.23
CA SER A 248 7.89 -4.10 7.81
C SER A 248 7.83 -5.33 6.89
N LEU A 249 8.47 -6.44 7.29
CA LEU A 249 8.39 -7.71 6.57
C LEU A 249 7.02 -8.38 6.72
N ARG A 250 6.41 -8.28 7.90
CA ARG A 250 5.06 -8.78 8.19
C ARG A 250 4.00 -8.01 7.39
N GLY A 251 4.07 -6.69 7.34
CA GLY A 251 3.17 -5.84 6.55
C GLY A 251 3.23 -6.14 5.05
N GLN A 252 4.41 -6.46 4.52
CA GLN A 252 4.56 -6.92 3.13
C GLN A 252 3.86 -8.26 2.86
N LEU A 253 3.87 -9.20 3.83
CA LEU A 253 3.07 -10.43 3.74
C LEU A 253 1.56 -10.14 3.82
N GLU A 254 1.13 -9.20 4.66
CA GLU A 254 -0.28 -8.76 4.73
C GLU A 254 -0.76 -8.16 3.40
N LEU A 255 0.06 -7.32 2.74
CA LEU A 255 -0.25 -6.77 1.43
C LEU A 255 -0.28 -7.84 0.31
N ILE A 256 0.65 -8.81 0.32
CA ILE A 256 0.61 -9.95 -0.61
C ILE A 256 -0.68 -10.77 -0.40
N TYR A 257 -1.07 -11.03 0.85
CA TYR A 257 -2.35 -11.69 1.15
C TYR A 257 -3.53 -10.86 0.66
N GLY A 258 -3.53 -9.54 0.90
CA GLY A 258 -4.53 -8.62 0.39
C GLY A 258 -4.67 -8.68 -1.13
N GLN A 259 -3.55 -8.72 -1.88
CA GLN A 259 -3.57 -8.83 -3.34
C GLN A 259 -4.23 -10.13 -3.83
N MET A 260 -3.94 -11.24 -3.16
CA MET A 260 -4.56 -12.54 -3.44
C MET A 260 -6.06 -12.52 -3.12
N ILE A 261 -6.46 -11.87 -2.03
CA ILE A 261 -7.88 -11.67 -1.70
C ILE A 261 -8.55 -10.77 -2.74
N LEU A 262 -7.90 -9.71 -3.25
CA LEU A 262 -8.45 -8.85 -4.31
C LEU A 262 -8.78 -9.65 -5.59
N ILE A 263 -7.99 -10.67 -5.91
CA ILE A 263 -8.22 -11.53 -7.08
C ILE A 263 -9.33 -12.57 -6.83
N LEU A 264 -9.48 -13.11 -5.61
CA LEU A 264 -10.30 -14.32 -5.35
C LEU A 264 -11.44 -14.21 -4.34
N THR A 265 -11.44 -13.22 -3.44
CA THR A 265 -12.14 -13.19 -2.14
C THR A 265 -11.63 -14.20 -1.10
N LYS A 266 -11.91 -13.94 0.18
CA LYS A 266 -11.68 -14.82 1.34
C LYS A 266 -12.57 -16.07 1.33
N SER A 267 -13.53 -16.15 0.41
CA SER A 267 -14.37 -17.35 0.25
C SER A 267 -13.58 -18.61 -0.13
N VAL A 268 -12.37 -18.46 -0.68
CA VAL A 268 -11.43 -19.56 -0.97
C VAL A 268 -11.15 -20.45 0.26
N ASN A 269 -11.23 -19.89 1.48
CA ASN A 269 -11.10 -20.67 2.72
C ASN A 269 -12.18 -21.77 2.84
N ARG A 270 -13.37 -21.56 2.27
CA ARG A 270 -14.44 -22.58 2.23
C ARG A 270 -14.07 -23.76 1.32
N CYS A 271 -13.27 -23.54 0.28
CA CYS A 271 -12.80 -24.61 -0.61
C CYS A 271 -11.85 -25.56 0.14
N PHE A 272 -10.93 -25.00 0.94
CA PHE A 272 -10.06 -25.80 1.84
C PHE A 272 -10.83 -26.49 2.97
N ALA A 273 -11.86 -25.86 3.53
CA ALA A 273 -12.72 -26.49 4.54
C ALA A 273 -13.50 -27.69 3.97
N LYS A 274 -13.96 -27.61 2.72
CA LYS A 274 -14.59 -28.73 2.00
C LYS A 274 -13.58 -29.80 1.56
N ASN A 275 -12.37 -29.39 1.17
CA ASN A 275 -11.31 -30.28 0.70
C ASN A 275 -9.92 -29.75 1.12
N PRO A 276 -9.29 -30.30 2.18
CA PRO A 276 -7.94 -29.89 2.61
C PRO A 276 -6.82 -30.14 1.58
N LYS A 277 -7.10 -30.94 0.53
CA LYS A 277 -6.20 -31.18 -0.60
C LYS A 277 -6.48 -30.27 -1.80
N PHE A 278 -7.41 -29.31 -1.68
CA PHE A 278 -7.72 -28.32 -2.71
C PHE A 278 -6.45 -27.65 -3.23
N ASP A 279 -6.42 -27.40 -4.54
CA ASP A 279 -5.34 -26.67 -5.20
C ASP A 279 -5.94 -25.38 -5.77
N MET A 280 -5.49 -24.25 -5.24
CA MET A 280 -5.94 -22.92 -5.65
C MET A 280 -5.03 -22.27 -6.69
N THR A 281 -3.89 -22.89 -7.02
CA THR A 281 -2.90 -22.35 -7.97
C THR A 281 -3.52 -22.02 -9.33
N PRO A 282 -4.41 -22.87 -9.92
CA PRO A 282 -5.08 -22.54 -11.17
C PRO A 282 -5.96 -21.28 -11.12
N LEU A 283 -6.46 -20.89 -9.94
CA LEU A 283 -7.27 -19.69 -9.77
C LEU A 283 -6.44 -18.39 -9.83
N LEU A 284 -5.12 -18.49 -9.62
CA LEU A 284 -4.17 -17.38 -9.70
C LEU A 284 -3.38 -17.39 -11.02
N GLY A 285 -3.72 -18.27 -11.97
CA GLY A 285 -3.04 -18.38 -13.25
C GLY A 285 -2.98 -17.05 -14.00
N GLY A 286 -1.79 -16.65 -14.45
CA GLY A 286 -1.55 -15.38 -15.16
C GLY A 286 -1.40 -14.14 -14.27
N THR A 287 -1.51 -14.28 -12.93
CA THR A 287 -1.41 -13.12 -12.00
C THR A 287 -0.01 -12.86 -11.45
N ASP A 288 1.02 -13.61 -11.90
CA ASP A 288 2.42 -13.43 -11.49
C ASP A 288 2.94 -12.00 -11.68
N VAL A 289 2.49 -11.30 -12.72
CA VAL A 289 2.81 -9.90 -12.99
C VAL A 289 2.30 -8.99 -11.88
N VAL A 290 1.08 -9.23 -11.39
CA VAL A 290 0.46 -8.47 -10.29
C VAL A 290 1.25 -8.63 -8.99
N PHE A 291 1.58 -9.87 -8.61
CA PHE A 291 2.35 -10.15 -7.39
C PHE A 291 3.79 -9.63 -7.48
N SER A 292 4.47 -9.84 -8.60
CA SER A 292 5.85 -9.38 -8.80
C SER A 292 5.95 -7.85 -8.82
N SER A 293 4.94 -7.15 -9.38
CA SER A 293 4.80 -5.69 -9.34
C SER A 293 4.62 -5.17 -7.92
N LEU A 294 3.68 -5.74 -7.15
CA LEU A 294 3.49 -5.38 -5.74
C LEU A 294 4.78 -5.59 -4.92
N ILE A 295 5.44 -6.73 -5.10
CA ILE A 295 6.70 -7.05 -4.42
C ILE A 295 7.86 -6.15 -4.87
N HIS A 296 7.81 -5.59 -6.08
CA HIS A 296 8.74 -4.56 -6.53
C HIS A 296 8.45 -3.20 -5.86
N SER A 297 7.17 -2.83 -5.72
CA SER A 297 6.72 -1.58 -5.09
C SER A 297 7.22 -1.40 -3.65
N PHE A 298 7.40 -2.50 -2.90
CA PHE A 298 8.01 -2.49 -1.55
C PHE A 298 9.45 -1.92 -1.49
N SER A 299 10.07 -1.60 -2.63
CA SER A 299 11.38 -0.93 -2.69
C SER A 299 11.31 0.58 -2.93
N TRP A 300 10.15 1.12 -3.33
CA TRP A 300 10.04 2.50 -3.83
C TRP A 300 8.71 3.23 -3.54
N ASN A 301 7.63 2.55 -3.16
CA ASN A 301 6.31 3.17 -2.93
C ASN A 301 6.01 3.34 -1.43
N PRO A 302 5.94 4.57 -0.90
CA PRO A 302 5.66 4.81 0.53
C PRO A 302 4.32 4.29 1.03
N ALA A 303 3.31 4.18 0.15
CA ALA A 303 1.99 3.64 0.51
C ALA A 303 2.08 2.25 1.16
N THR A 304 3.09 1.47 0.78
CA THR A 304 3.33 0.09 1.26
C THR A 304 3.70 -0.04 2.73
N PHE A 305 3.96 1.07 3.43
CA PHE A 305 4.17 1.09 4.87
C PHE A 305 3.52 2.26 5.61
N LEU A 306 3.21 3.37 4.92
CA LEU A 306 2.48 4.49 5.53
C LEU A 306 0.99 4.19 5.72
N HIS A 307 0.44 3.14 5.08
CA HIS A 307 -1.00 2.86 5.04
C HIS A 307 -1.82 4.09 4.65
N ALA A 308 -1.33 4.81 3.64
CA ALA A 308 -1.88 6.05 3.13
C ALA A 308 -1.72 6.08 1.61
N TYR A 309 -2.65 6.72 0.88
CA TYR A 309 -2.53 6.93 -0.57
C TYR A 309 -2.00 8.34 -0.88
N THR A 310 -1.56 8.57 -2.11
CA THR A 310 -1.07 9.88 -2.54
C THR A 310 -1.92 10.43 -3.68
N CYS A 311 -2.07 11.75 -3.74
CA CYS A 311 -2.87 12.42 -4.76
C CYS A 311 -1.98 13.09 -5.80
N LEU A 312 -2.50 13.30 -7.01
CA LEU A 312 -1.82 14.09 -8.02
C LEU A 312 -1.99 15.57 -7.65
N PRO A 313 -0.92 16.36 -7.45
CA PRO A 313 -1.03 17.77 -7.11
C PRO A 313 -1.77 18.53 -8.21
N LEU A 314 -2.88 19.18 -7.90
CA LEU A 314 -3.75 19.83 -8.88
C LEU A 314 -4.38 21.07 -8.25
N ALA A 315 -4.48 22.15 -9.02
CA ALA A 315 -5.21 23.34 -8.61
C ALA A 315 -6.61 22.97 -8.08
N TYR A 316 -7.00 23.55 -6.95
CA TYR A 316 -8.24 23.20 -6.24
C TYR A 316 -9.47 23.18 -7.15
N ALA A 317 -9.62 24.18 -8.03
CA ALA A 317 -10.74 24.26 -8.98
C ALA A 317 -10.81 23.05 -9.94
N THR A 318 -9.66 22.59 -10.45
CA THR A 318 -9.55 21.41 -11.32
C THR A 318 -9.94 20.14 -10.57
N ARG A 319 -9.50 20.01 -9.31
CA ARG A 319 -9.87 18.89 -8.44
C ARG A 319 -11.36 18.87 -8.14
N GLN A 320 -11.96 20.02 -7.82
CA GLN A 320 -13.41 20.13 -7.59
C GLN A 320 -14.22 19.82 -8.85
N ALA A 321 -13.78 20.26 -10.03
CA ALA A 321 -14.41 19.89 -11.31
C ALA A 321 -14.38 18.37 -11.53
N ALA A 322 -13.22 17.73 -11.33
CA ALA A 322 -13.10 16.27 -11.43
C ALA A 322 -14.03 15.55 -10.42
N SER A 323 -14.09 16.00 -9.17
CA SER A 323 -14.95 15.40 -8.14
C SER A 323 -16.44 15.56 -8.43
N ALA A 324 -16.89 16.73 -8.92
CA ALA A 324 -18.27 16.94 -9.33
C ALA A 324 -18.68 16.02 -10.51
N ILE A 325 -17.79 15.79 -11.47
CA ILE A 325 -18.02 14.87 -12.60
C ILE A 325 -18.19 13.42 -12.11
N LEU A 326 -17.39 12.99 -11.13
CA LEU A 326 -17.51 11.64 -10.57
C LEU A 326 -18.75 11.48 -9.66
N GLN A 327 -19.21 12.55 -9.00
CA GLN A 327 -20.42 12.53 -8.16
C GLN A 327 -21.70 12.29 -8.98
N ASP A 328 -21.87 12.95 -10.13
CA ASP A 328 -23.00 12.74 -11.07
C ASP A 328 -23.14 11.27 -11.54
N VAL A 329 -22.05 10.51 -11.51
CA VAL A 329 -22.02 9.08 -11.82
C VAL A 329 -22.17 8.20 -10.58
N ALA A 330 -21.63 8.58 -9.43
CA ALA A 330 -21.87 7.85 -8.18
C ALA A 330 -23.37 7.79 -7.84
N ASP A 331 -24.08 8.89 -8.06
CA ASP A 331 -25.52 9.01 -7.80
C ASP A 331 -26.38 8.13 -8.74
N SER A 332 -25.83 7.63 -9.87
CA SER A 332 -26.52 6.68 -10.76
C SER A 332 -26.29 5.19 -10.39
N GLY A 333 -25.76 4.91 -9.19
CA GLY A 333 -25.59 3.54 -8.67
C GLY A 333 -24.18 2.95 -8.83
N VAL A 334 -23.17 3.79 -9.06
CA VAL A 334 -21.76 3.39 -9.01
C VAL A 334 -21.26 3.47 -7.57
N LEU A 335 -20.77 2.35 -7.03
CA LEU A 335 -20.35 2.26 -5.62
C LEU A 335 -19.10 3.12 -5.35
N PHE A 336 -18.10 3.06 -6.23
CA PHE A 336 -16.93 3.95 -6.21
C PHE A 336 -16.58 4.39 -7.63
N ALA A 337 -16.37 5.68 -7.83
CA ALA A 337 -15.81 6.25 -9.03
C ALA A 337 -14.43 6.84 -8.70
N ILE A 338 -13.39 6.37 -9.39
CA ILE A 338 -11.99 6.66 -9.07
C ILE A 338 -11.26 7.10 -10.34
N LEU A 339 -10.73 8.32 -10.35
CA LEU A 339 -9.88 8.82 -11.43
C LEU A 339 -8.42 8.82 -10.94
N MET A 340 -7.56 8.14 -11.68
CA MET A 340 -6.18 7.84 -11.31
C MET A 340 -5.19 8.31 -12.38
N CYS A 341 -3.99 8.70 -11.95
CA CYS A 341 -2.83 8.90 -12.81
C CYS A 341 -1.64 8.13 -12.21
N LYS A 342 -1.17 7.08 -12.89
CA LYS A 342 -0.23 6.09 -12.33
C LYS A 342 -0.75 5.60 -10.97
N HIS A 343 0.00 5.85 -9.89
CA HIS A 343 -0.34 5.50 -8.51
C HIS A 343 -0.93 6.68 -7.72
N LYS A 344 -1.11 7.86 -8.34
CA LYS A 344 -1.62 9.08 -7.71
C LYS A 344 -3.13 9.23 -7.98
N VAL A 345 -3.92 9.51 -6.95
CA VAL A 345 -5.36 9.74 -7.06
C VAL A 345 -5.64 11.17 -7.56
N ILE A 346 -6.45 11.31 -8.61
CA ILE A 346 -6.94 12.63 -9.08
C ILE A 346 -8.22 13.00 -8.34
N SER A 347 -9.18 12.08 -8.28
CA SER A 347 -10.42 12.21 -7.52
C SER A 347 -10.99 10.84 -7.19
N LEU A 348 -11.69 10.76 -6.05
CA LEU A 348 -12.36 9.56 -5.55
C LEU A 348 -13.73 9.98 -5.00
N VAL A 349 -14.79 9.32 -5.45
CA VAL A 349 -16.15 9.47 -4.90
C VAL A 349 -16.71 8.09 -4.59
N GLY A 350 -17.29 7.92 -3.40
CA GLY A 350 -18.02 6.73 -3.01
C GLY A 350 -19.52 7.03 -2.82
N ALA A 351 -20.38 6.13 -3.28
CA ALA A 351 -21.82 6.23 -3.06
C ALA A 351 -22.13 6.36 -1.57
N GLN A 352 -23.10 7.21 -1.23
CA GLN A 352 -23.51 7.47 0.16
C GLN A 352 -22.34 7.88 1.10
N LYS A 353 -21.29 8.50 0.55
CA LYS A 353 -20.03 8.86 1.24
C LYS A 353 -19.22 7.67 1.76
N ALA A 354 -19.37 6.49 1.15
CA ALA A 354 -18.51 5.34 1.42
C ALA A 354 -17.03 5.69 1.21
N SER A 355 -16.16 5.19 2.10
CA SER A 355 -14.72 5.44 2.10
C SER A 355 -13.94 4.20 1.64
N LEU A 356 -12.93 4.37 0.78
CA LEU A 356 -12.08 3.27 0.29
C LEU A 356 -10.71 3.26 0.99
N HIS A 357 -10.39 2.20 1.73
CA HIS A 357 -9.14 2.10 2.50
C HIS A 357 -7.88 2.27 1.63
N PRO A 358 -6.84 2.98 2.11
CA PRO A 358 -5.56 3.11 1.41
C PRO A 358 -4.93 1.80 0.93
N ASP A 359 -4.95 0.71 1.71
CA ASP A 359 -4.40 -0.57 1.21
C ASP A 359 -5.26 -1.13 0.06
N ASP A 360 -6.59 -0.96 0.12
CA ASP A 360 -7.48 -1.41 -0.97
C ASP A 360 -7.24 -0.57 -2.24
N MET A 361 -7.03 0.74 -2.10
CA MET A 361 -6.61 1.64 -3.19
C MET A 361 -5.24 1.22 -3.77
N LEU A 362 -4.25 0.93 -2.93
CA LEU A 362 -2.92 0.48 -3.33
C LEU A 362 -2.98 -0.84 -4.13
N LEU A 363 -3.73 -1.81 -3.63
CA LEU A 363 -3.88 -3.13 -4.25
C LEU A 363 -4.68 -3.06 -5.55
N LEU A 364 -5.70 -2.19 -5.61
CA LEU A 364 -6.49 -1.94 -6.82
C LEU A 364 -5.68 -1.24 -7.91
N ALA A 365 -4.92 -0.19 -7.55
CA ALA A 365 -4.01 0.48 -8.48
C ALA A 365 -2.91 -0.47 -8.98
N ASN A 366 -2.33 -1.29 -8.10
CA ASN A 366 -1.34 -2.30 -8.50
C ASN A 366 -1.94 -3.34 -9.46
N PHE A 367 -3.15 -3.84 -9.19
CA PHE A 367 -3.86 -4.77 -10.08
C PHE A 367 -4.10 -4.14 -11.46
N VAL A 368 -4.71 -2.95 -11.51
CA VAL A 368 -5.05 -2.28 -12.77
C VAL A 368 -3.82 -1.92 -13.60
N MET A 369 -2.75 -1.43 -12.98
CA MET A 369 -1.53 -1.06 -13.70
C MET A 369 -0.68 -2.26 -14.17
N SER A 370 -0.84 -3.42 -13.52
CA SER A 370 -0.13 -4.66 -13.86
C SER A 370 -0.85 -5.53 -14.89
N SER A 371 -2.09 -5.17 -15.27
CA SER A 371 -2.92 -5.92 -16.22
C SER A 371 -2.98 -5.23 -17.59
N GLU A 372 -2.07 -5.60 -18.50
CA GLU A 372 -1.96 -5.00 -19.83
C GLU A 372 -3.26 -5.03 -20.65
N SER A 373 -4.10 -6.05 -20.47
CA SER A 373 -5.42 -6.18 -21.11
C SER A 373 -6.37 -5.00 -20.87
N PHE A 374 -6.19 -4.26 -19.77
CA PHE A 374 -7.01 -3.09 -19.46
C PHE A 374 -6.59 -1.84 -20.25
N ARG A 375 -5.36 -1.82 -20.80
CA ARG A 375 -4.86 -0.73 -21.66
C ARG A 375 -5.32 -0.88 -23.12
N THR A 376 -5.58 -2.11 -23.57
CA THR A 376 -5.94 -2.41 -24.97
C THR A 376 -7.44 -2.42 -25.23
N SER A 377 -8.27 -2.53 -24.18
CA SER A 377 -9.73 -2.62 -24.29
C SER A 377 -10.43 -2.19 -22.99
N GLU A 378 -11.66 -1.69 -23.12
CA GLU A 378 -12.57 -1.53 -21.97
C GLU A 378 -12.73 -2.86 -21.25
N SER A 379 -12.44 -2.88 -19.95
CA SER A 379 -12.45 -4.09 -19.13
C SER A 379 -13.57 -4.05 -18.13
N PHE A 380 -14.16 -5.21 -17.84
CA PHE A 380 -15.10 -5.41 -16.74
C PHE A 380 -14.75 -6.70 -16.01
N SER A 381 -14.06 -6.55 -14.88
CA SER A 381 -13.42 -7.66 -14.16
C SER A 381 -13.96 -7.81 -12.75
N PRO A 382 -14.27 -9.03 -12.27
CA PRO A 382 -14.57 -9.24 -10.87
C PRO A 382 -13.32 -8.99 -10.00
N ILE A 383 -13.49 -8.28 -8.90
CA ILE A 383 -12.47 -8.01 -7.89
C ILE A 383 -13.06 -8.16 -6.49
N CYS A 384 -12.22 -8.23 -5.46
CA CYS A 384 -12.61 -8.06 -4.07
C CYS A 384 -11.88 -6.86 -3.47
N LEU A 385 -12.46 -6.23 -2.46
CA LEU A 385 -11.79 -5.18 -1.68
C LEU A 385 -11.55 -5.72 -0.27
N PRO A 386 -10.31 -6.15 0.06
CA PRO A 386 -10.01 -6.90 1.28
C PRO A 386 -10.42 -6.20 2.59
N ARG A 387 -10.44 -4.86 2.62
CA ARG A 387 -10.74 -4.04 3.80
C ARG A 387 -12.15 -3.45 3.78
N TYR A 388 -12.77 -3.31 2.61
CA TYR A 388 -14.19 -2.98 2.47
C TYR A 388 -15.11 -4.19 2.71
N ASN A 389 -14.94 -5.28 1.96
CA ASN A 389 -15.67 -6.53 2.19
C ASN A 389 -14.89 -7.73 1.59
N PRO A 390 -14.11 -8.47 2.42
CA PRO A 390 -13.28 -9.57 1.93
C PRO A 390 -14.06 -10.81 1.46
N MET A 391 -15.38 -10.87 1.65
CA MET A 391 -16.21 -12.05 1.38
C MET A 391 -17.01 -11.95 0.07
N ALA A 392 -17.09 -10.76 -0.54
CA ALA A 392 -17.90 -10.48 -1.72
C ALA A 392 -17.04 -10.02 -2.91
N PHE A 393 -17.50 -10.35 -4.12
CA PHE A 393 -16.99 -9.71 -5.32
C PHE A 393 -17.71 -8.37 -5.55
N LEU A 394 -16.94 -7.39 -6.03
CA LEU A 394 -17.39 -6.25 -6.79
C LEU A 394 -16.97 -6.45 -8.26
N TYR A 395 -17.48 -5.62 -9.15
CA TYR A 395 -17.07 -5.60 -10.55
C TYR A 395 -16.45 -4.24 -10.86
N ALA A 396 -15.23 -4.27 -11.40
CA ALA A 396 -14.47 -3.09 -11.79
C ALA A 396 -14.57 -2.90 -13.32
N TYR A 397 -15.24 -1.82 -13.74
CA TYR A 397 -15.11 -1.30 -15.09
C TYR A 397 -13.88 -0.39 -15.15
N VAL A 398 -12.96 -0.68 -16.07
CA VAL A 398 -11.68 0.03 -16.21
C VAL A 398 -11.51 0.57 -17.63
N HIS A 399 -11.10 1.83 -17.73
CA HIS A 399 -10.84 2.51 -18.99
C HIS A 399 -9.65 3.48 -18.87
N TYR A 400 -8.68 3.37 -19.77
CA TYR A 400 -7.54 4.29 -19.87
C TYR A 400 -7.86 5.42 -20.86
N PHE A 401 -7.65 6.67 -20.45
CA PHE A 401 -7.77 7.86 -21.31
C PHE A 401 -6.46 8.15 -22.06
N ASP A 402 -5.32 7.83 -21.44
CA ASP A 402 -3.99 7.87 -22.05
C ASP A 402 -3.09 6.76 -21.45
N VAL A 403 -1.77 6.86 -21.59
CA VAL A 403 -0.81 5.83 -21.12
C VAL A 403 -0.80 5.67 -19.60
N ASP A 404 -1.14 6.73 -18.86
CA ASP A 404 -0.96 6.85 -17.42
C ASP A 404 -2.26 7.19 -16.66
N THR A 405 -3.24 7.81 -17.32
CA THR A 405 -4.50 8.28 -16.74
C THR A 405 -5.65 7.30 -17.02
N TYR A 406 -6.34 6.84 -15.97
CA TYR A 406 -7.39 5.84 -16.07
C TYR A 406 -8.54 6.05 -15.06
N LEU A 407 -9.73 5.60 -15.47
CA LEU A 407 -10.95 5.56 -14.67
C LEU A 407 -11.19 4.14 -14.17
N ILE A 408 -11.60 4.02 -12.91
CA ILE A 408 -12.17 2.81 -12.33
C ILE A 408 -13.58 3.14 -11.83
N LEU A 409 -14.58 2.39 -12.29
CA LEU A 409 -15.94 2.41 -11.73
C LEU A 409 -16.23 1.05 -11.09
N LEU A 410 -16.52 1.05 -9.79
CA LEU A 410 -16.85 -0.17 -9.03
C LEU A 410 -18.35 -0.29 -8.80
N THR A 411 -18.88 -1.51 -8.90
CA THR A 411 -20.29 -1.81 -8.61
C THR A 411 -20.44 -3.18 -7.95
N THR A 412 -21.56 -3.42 -7.28
CA THR A 412 -21.97 -4.75 -6.80
C THR A 412 -22.67 -5.59 -7.87
N SER A 413 -23.10 -4.99 -8.99
CA SER A 413 -23.94 -5.66 -10.00
C SER A 413 -23.11 -6.26 -11.15
N SER A 414 -23.30 -7.55 -11.44
CA SER A 414 -22.56 -8.28 -12.47
C SER A 414 -23.01 -7.98 -13.91
N ASP A 415 -24.12 -7.27 -14.08
CA ASP A 415 -24.80 -6.96 -15.34
C ASP A 415 -24.66 -5.47 -15.74
N ALA A 416 -24.13 -4.62 -14.87
CA ALA A 416 -24.06 -3.17 -15.05
C ALA A 416 -23.03 -2.69 -16.12
N PHE A 417 -22.45 -3.59 -16.93
CA PHE A 417 -21.44 -3.24 -17.94
C PHE A 417 -21.84 -2.05 -18.83
N TYR A 418 -23.03 -2.10 -19.42
CA TYR A 418 -23.52 -1.06 -20.32
C TYR A 418 -23.77 0.26 -19.59
N HIS A 419 -24.35 0.21 -18.39
CA HIS A 419 -24.53 1.39 -17.55
C HIS A 419 -23.19 2.06 -17.21
N LEU A 420 -22.16 1.29 -16.82
CA LEU A 420 -20.84 1.82 -16.53
C LEU A 420 -20.12 2.36 -17.78
N LYS A 421 -20.36 1.77 -18.95
CA LYS A 421 -19.87 2.28 -20.23
C LYS A 421 -20.47 3.66 -20.55
N ASP A 422 -21.78 3.83 -20.39
CA ASP A 422 -22.47 5.11 -20.59
C ASP A 422 -22.02 6.16 -19.56
N CYS A 423 -21.80 5.75 -18.31
CA CYS A 423 -21.20 6.60 -17.27
C CYS A 423 -19.80 7.07 -17.65
N ARG A 424 -18.93 6.18 -18.16
CA ARG A 424 -17.59 6.57 -18.64
C ARG A 424 -17.70 7.56 -19.80
N ILE A 425 -18.60 7.36 -20.76
CA ILE A 425 -18.78 8.30 -21.90
C ILE A 425 -19.20 9.69 -21.38
N ARG A 426 -20.12 9.77 -20.41
CA ARG A 426 -20.47 11.04 -19.74
C ARG A 426 -19.24 11.70 -19.10
N ILE A 427 -18.48 10.94 -18.30
CA ILE A 427 -17.27 11.42 -17.61
C ILE A 427 -16.25 11.96 -18.63
N GLU A 428 -15.94 11.19 -19.67
CA GLU A 428 -14.96 11.52 -20.72
C GLU A 428 -15.30 12.85 -21.42
N VAL A 429 -16.57 13.02 -21.83
CA VAL A 429 -17.05 14.24 -22.48
C VAL A 429 -16.90 15.47 -21.58
N VAL A 430 -17.15 15.36 -20.27
CA VAL A 430 -17.04 16.51 -19.36
C VAL A 430 -15.59 16.75 -18.94
N LEU A 431 -14.76 15.71 -18.75
CA LEU A 431 -13.32 15.85 -18.48
C LEU A 431 -12.59 16.58 -19.61
N LEU A 432 -12.93 16.29 -20.86
CA LEU A 432 -12.40 17.00 -22.04
C LEU A 432 -12.86 18.47 -22.07
N LYS A 433 -14.15 18.73 -21.85
CA LYS A 433 -14.70 20.11 -21.84
C LYS A 433 -14.19 20.98 -20.68
N SER A 434 -13.84 20.37 -19.56
CA SER A 434 -13.33 21.05 -18.36
C SER A 434 -11.80 21.13 -18.30
N ASN A 435 -11.08 20.68 -19.35
CA ASN A 435 -9.62 20.68 -19.46
C ASN A 435 -8.88 19.85 -18.39
N VAL A 436 -9.59 19.04 -17.59
CA VAL A 436 -9.01 18.29 -16.45
C VAL A 436 -7.88 17.36 -16.89
N LEU A 437 -8.03 16.66 -18.02
CA LEU A 437 -7.00 15.75 -18.53
C LEU A 437 -5.70 16.48 -18.93
N SER A 438 -5.80 17.69 -19.46
CA SER A 438 -4.62 18.50 -19.82
C SER A 438 -3.92 19.08 -18.59
N GLU A 439 -4.68 19.44 -17.54
CA GLU A 439 -4.09 19.83 -16.25
C GLU A 439 -3.42 18.64 -15.53
N VAL A 440 -3.99 17.44 -15.63
CA VAL A 440 -3.35 16.18 -15.18
C VAL A 440 -2.01 15.97 -15.88
N GLN A 441 -1.97 16.09 -17.21
CA GLN A 441 -0.74 15.94 -17.99
C GLN A 441 0.32 17.00 -17.65
N ARG A 442 -0.08 18.26 -17.37
CA ARG A 442 0.84 19.30 -16.88
C ARG A 442 1.39 18.97 -15.49
N SER A 443 0.52 18.57 -14.56
CA SER A 443 0.90 18.18 -13.19
C SER A 443 1.87 16.99 -13.15
N MET A 444 1.75 16.04 -14.08
CA MET A 444 2.70 14.92 -14.21
C MET A 444 4.14 15.36 -14.52
N LEU A 445 4.32 16.54 -15.11
CA LEU A 445 5.63 17.09 -15.48
C LEU A 445 6.16 18.05 -14.42
N ASP A 446 5.32 19.02 -14.02
CA ASP A 446 5.74 20.20 -13.25
C ASP A 446 5.01 20.35 -11.89
N GLY A 447 4.13 19.41 -11.54
CA GLY A 447 3.33 19.45 -10.30
C GLY A 447 4.00 18.85 -9.06
N GLY A 448 5.28 18.48 -9.14
CA GLY A 448 6.04 17.91 -8.03
C GLY A 448 6.32 18.92 -6.91
N MET A 449 6.47 18.44 -5.68
CA MET A 449 7.01 19.28 -4.60
C MET A 449 8.54 19.13 -4.57
N HIS A 450 9.26 20.15 -5.02
CA HIS A 450 10.72 20.17 -4.98
C HIS A 450 11.22 20.78 -3.66
N VAL A 451 12.29 20.22 -3.07
CA VAL A 451 12.82 20.69 -1.77
C VAL A 451 13.49 22.06 -1.88
N GLU A 452 13.89 22.43 -3.09
CA GLU A 452 14.46 23.71 -3.50
C GLU A 452 13.44 24.85 -3.48
N ASP A 453 12.14 24.55 -3.67
CA ASP A 453 11.05 25.52 -3.69
C ASP A 453 10.47 25.81 -2.29
N LEU A 454 10.97 25.12 -1.25
CA LEU A 454 10.52 25.31 0.12
C LEU A 454 10.71 26.79 0.56
N PRO A 455 9.65 27.50 0.98
CA PRO A 455 9.73 28.92 1.31
C PRO A 455 10.81 29.25 2.36
N VAL A 456 11.66 30.21 2.02
CA VAL A 456 12.64 30.80 2.93
C VAL A 456 11.95 31.89 3.75
N ASP A 457 12.33 32.03 5.03
CA ASP A 457 11.83 33.15 5.84
C ASP A 457 12.13 34.48 5.14
N PRO A 458 11.18 35.42 5.06
CA PRO A 458 11.52 36.79 4.73
C PRO A 458 12.44 37.33 5.84
N LEU A 459 13.74 37.48 5.52
CA LEU A 459 14.68 38.14 6.42
C LEU A 459 14.10 39.49 6.85
N PRO A 460 14.18 39.87 8.14
CA PRO A 460 13.87 41.24 8.54
C PRO A 460 14.82 42.16 7.78
N ARG A 461 14.28 42.98 6.88
CA ARG A 461 15.05 44.00 6.15
C ARG A 461 15.65 44.96 7.18
N TYR A 462 16.91 44.75 7.54
CA TYR A 462 17.70 45.80 8.18
C TYR A 462 17.73 46.98 7.21
N GLY A 463 17.18 48.11 7.66
CA GLY A 463 16.93 49.26 6.80
C GLY A 463 18.22 49.89 6.32
N SER A 464 18.60 49.62 5.07
CA SER A 464 19.57 50.45 4.35
C SER A 464 18.83 51.62 3.70
N LEU A 465 18.92 52.78 4.35
CA LEU A 465 18.49 54.05 3.77
C LEU A 465 19.59 54.58 2.84
N SER A 466 19.36 54.61 1.52
CA SER A 466 19.89 55.68 0.65
C SER A 466 19.18 55.75 -0.71
N SER A 467 18.27 56.71 -0.77
CA SER A 467 17.74 57.48 -1.90
C SER A 467 18.43 57.49 -3.30
N HIS A 468 17.55 57.60 -4.32
CA HIS A 468 17.62 58.41 -5.56
C HIS A 468 17.66 57.73 -6.95
N LEU A 469 16.56 57.97 -7.68
CA LEU A 469 16.37 58.11 -9.14
C LEU A 469 17.02 57.09 -10.12
N GLY A 470 16.18 56.17 -10.61
CA GLY A 470 15.68 56.26 -11.99
C GLY A 470 16.51 55.69 -13.13
N GLN A 471 16.35 54.39 -13.41
CA GLN A 471 16.29 53.85 -14.78
C GLN A 471 15.61 52.46 -14.77
N PRO A 472 14.88 52.06 -15.83
CA PRO A 472 14.43 50.68 -16.00
C PRO A 472 15.56 49.86 -16.65
N THR A 473 15.87 48.69 -16.09
CA THR A 473 16.83 47.76 -16.73
C THR A 473 16.47 46.33 -16.38
N ASP A 474 16.28 45.50 -17.41
CA ASP A 474 16.02 44.07 -17.27
C ASP A 474 17.19 43.36 -16.58
N SER A 475 16.92 42.66 -15.49
CA SER A 475 17.78 41.58 -14.98
C SER A 475 17.01 40.69 -13.99
N PRO A 476 16.96 39.36 -14.19
CA PRO A 476 16.36 38.43 -13.25
C PRO A 476 17.39 37.93 -12.21
N GLU A 477 18.14 38.83 -11.57
CA GLU A 477 19.05 38.47 -10.47
C GLU A 477 18.30 38.35 -9.14
N ARG A 478 17.47 37.29 -9.01
CA ARG A 478 17.10 36.78 -7.69
C ARG A 478 18.35 36.17 -7.05
N PHE A 479 18.85 36.81 -6.00
CA PHE A 479 19.94 36.33 -5.15
C PHE A 479 19.71 34.87 -4.73
N ARG A 480 20.44 33.95 -5.37
CA ARG A 480 20.38 32.51 -5.09
C ARG A 480 21.46 32.15 -4.07
N GLU A 481 21.34 32.66 -2.85
CA GLU A 481 22.20 32.30 -1.71
C GLU A 481 21.88 30.89 -1.19
N PHE A 482 22.09 29.89 -2.05
CA PHE A 482 22.16 28.47 -1.70
C PHE A 482 23.36 27.83 -2.42
N THR A 483 24.55 28.04 -1.86
CA THR A 483 25.78 27.33 -2.22
C THR A 483 25.82 25.94 -1.57
N GLY A 484 24.74 25.17 -1.72
CA GLY A 484 24.57 23.83 -1.15
C GLY A 484 23.79 22.91 -2.09
N ILE A 485 23.99 21.59 -1.94
CA ILE A 485 23.28 20.57 -2.70
C ILE A 485 21.96 20.24 -1.98
N GLY A 486 20.84 20.44 -2.67
CA GLY A 486 19.47 20.24 -2.15
C GLY A 486 18.83 21.53 -1.60
N GLY A 487 17.74 21.35 -0.85
CA GLY A 487 16.92 22.42 -0.27
C GLY A 487 17.45 22.99 1.06
N PRO A 488 16.68 23.89 1.70
CA PRO A 488 17.11 24.64 2.88
C PRO A 488 17.62 23.78 4.04
N ALA A 489 18.78 24.17 4.60
CA ALA A 489 19.51 23.41 5.63
C ALA A 489 20.00 22.01 5.17
N GLY A 490 20.20 21.82 3.86
CA GLY A 490 20.64 20.54 3.29
C GLY A 490 19.52 19.50 3.22
N LEU A 491 18.26 19.93 3.06
CA LEU A 491 17.12 19.03 2.88
C LEU A 491 17.22 18.32 1.53
N TRP A 492 17.17 16.99 1.51
CA TRP A 492 17.23 16.20 0.27
C TRP A 492 15.90 15.55 -0.10
N HIS A 493 15.05 15.29 0.88
CA HIS A 493 13.73 14.67 0.65
C HIS A 493 12.84 14.82 1.88
N PHE A 494 11.52 14.87 1.70
CA PHE A 494 10.55 14.64 2.77
C PHE A 494 9.32 13.84 2.33
N MET A 495 8.62 13.25 3.29
CA MET A 495 7.27 12.71 3.15
C MET A 495 6.43 13.24 4.30
N TYR A 496 5.23 13.73 4.01
CA TYR A 496 4.25 14.14 4.99
C TYR A 496 3.00 13.29 4.84
N ARG A 497 2.58 12.59 5.89
CA ARG A 497 1.32 11.85 5.99
C ARG A 497 0.33 12.67 6.81
N SER A 498 -0.82 13.02 6.25
CA SER A 498 -2.00 13.44 6.99
C SER A 498 -2.67 12.19 7.58
N ILE A 499 -2.78 12.13 8.91
CA ILE A 499 -3.37 10.99 9.62
C ILE A 499 -4.89 10.97 9.40
N PHE A 500 -5.56 12.12 9.55
CA PHE A 500 -7.03 12.22 9.39
C PHE A 500 -7.54 11.84 7.99
N LEU A 501 -6.74 12.09 6.96
CA LEU A 501 -7.11 11.84 5.56
C LEU A 501 -6.66 10.47 5.05
N ASP A 502 -5.82 9.76 5.83
CA ASP A 502 -4.97 8.65 5.40
C ASP A 502 -4.34 8.89 4.01
N GLN A 503 -3.78 10.10 3.85
CA GLN A 503 -3.12 10.56 2.63
C GLN A 503 -1.69 11.00 2.91
N TYR A 504 -0.81 10.86 1.92
CA TYR A 504 0.55 11.37 2.00
C TYR A 504 0.99 12.10 0.73
N VAL A 505 1.88 13.07 0.94
CA VAL A 505 2.67 13.69 -0.10
C VAL A 505 4.14 13.36 0.11
N SER A 506 4.89 13.23 -0.97
CA SER A 506 6.35 13.07 -0.98
C SER A 506 6.91 14.21 -1.81
N SER A 507 8.05 14.75 -1.40
CA SER A 507 8.85 15.54 -2.34
C SER A 507 9.34 14.66 -3.48
N ASP A 508 9.63 15.27 -4.62
CA ASP A 508 10.45 14.62 -5.61
C ASP A 508 11.89 14.47 -5.12
N PHE A 509 12.68 13.64 -5.80
CA PHE A 509 14.08 13.39 -5.43
C PHE A 509 14.99 14.50 -5.95
N SER A 510 15.65 15.21 -5.03
CA SER A 510 16.74 16.12 -5.38
C SER A 510 18.11 15.43 -5.36
N PRO A 511 19.14 16.04 -5.98
CA PRO A 511 20.53 15.73 -5.68
C PRO A 511 20.80 15.74 -4.17
N PRO A 512 21.58 14.78 -3.64
CA PRO A 512 22.35 13.75 -4.35
C PRO A 512 21.59 12.45 -4.67
N ILE A 513 20.28 12.35 -4.43
CA ILE A 513 19.48 11.10 -4.47
C ILE A 513 18.94 10.82 -5.90
N ASN A 514 19.85 10.80 -6.86
CA ASN A 514 19.53 10.84 -8.29
C ASN A 514 19.26 9.46 -8.92
N ASN A 515 19.53 8.35 -8.23
CA ASN A 515 19.38 7.01 -8.81
C ASN A 515 18.54 6.02 -7.95
N PRO A 516 17.93 4.98 -8.56
CA PRO A 516 17.07 4.03 -7.84
C PRO A 516 17.74 3.30 -6.67
N ARG A 517 19.07 3.11 -6.69
CA ARG A 517 19.82 2.47 -5.60
C ARG A 517 19.88 3.38 -4.36
N GLN A 518 20.05 4.69 -4.56
CA GLN A 518 20.00 5.69 -3.49
C GLN A 518 18.56 5.88 -2.97
N GLN A 519 17.58 5.99 -3.86
CA GLN A 519 16.15 6.12 -3.50
C GLN A 519 15.68 4.94 -2.66
N LYS A 520 15.98 3.70 -3.08
CA LYS A 520 15.69 2.48 -2.33
C LYS A 520 16.41 2.44 -0.98
N ARG A 521 17.63 2.97 -0.88
CA ARG A 521 18.37 3.06 0.39
C ARG A 521 17.70 4.05 1.35
N LEU A 522 17.29 5.21 0.86
CA LEU A 522 16.53 6.20 1.62
C LEU A 522 15.19 5.62 2.11
N TYR A 523 14.39 5.01 1.24
CA TYR A 523 13.14 4.39 1.67
C TYR A 523 13.35 3.28 2.70
N ARG A 524 14.39 2.44 2.55
CA ARG A 524 14.73 1.44 3.59
C ARG A 524 15.09 2.09 4.93
N ALA A 525 15.67 3.30 4.91
CA ALA A 525 15.93 4.07 6.12
C ALA A 525 14.63 4.66 6.72
N TYR A 526 13.71 5.18 5.90
CA TYR A 526 12.39 5.60 6.34
C TYR A 526 11.55 4.44 6.90
N HIS A 527 11.56 3.25 6.29
CA HIS A 527 10.92 2.04 6.86
C HIS A 527 11.47 1.71 8.27
N LYS A 528 12.81 1.74 8.44
CA LYS A 528 13.47 1.54 9.74
C LYS A 528 13.10 2.62 10.77
N LEU A 529 12.80 3.84 10.31
CA LEU A 529 12.36 4.94 11.15
C LEU A 529 10.87 4.80 11.53
N TYR A 530 9.98 4.59 10.55
CA TYR A 530 8.55 4.32 10.74
C TYR A 530 8.31 3.18 11.74
N ALA A 531 8.94 2.02 11.53
CA ALA A 531 8.80 0.87 12.42
C ALA A 531 9.33 1.15 13.85
N SER A 532 10.23 2.13 14.01
CA SER A 532 10.69 2.56 15.32
C SER A 532 9.84 3.65 15.95
N MET A 533 9.15 4.48 15.17
CA MET A 533 8.19 5.47 15.64
C MET A 533 6.91 4.79 16.14
N HIS A 534 6.49 3.71 15.47
CA HIS A 534 5.25 2.97 15.74
C HIS A 534 5.44 1.68 16.57
N ASN A 535 6.59 1.50 17.22
CA ASN A 535 6.84 0.32 18.05
C ASN A 535 6.05 0.41 19.38
N THR A 536 5.02 -0.42 19.52
CA THR A 536 4.12 -0.45 20.68
C THR A 536 4.82 -0.77 22.00
N GLY A 537 5.97 -1.45 21.98
CA GLY A 537 6.68 -1.88 23.20
C GLY A 537 7.40 -0.77 23.99
N VAL A 538 7.59 0.41 23.40
CA VAL A 538 8.25 1.58 24.06
C VAL A 538 7.32 2.81 24.09
N GLY A 539 6.12 2.69 23.50
CA GLY A 539 5.25 3.81 23.18
C GLY A 539 5.72 4.58 21.94
N PRO A 540 4.81 5.26 21.21
CA PRO A 540 5.19 5.96 20.00
C PRO A 540 6.06 7.18 20.33
N TYR A 541 7.23 7.25 19.69
CA TYR A 541 8.07 8.44 19.79
C TYR A 541 7.36 9.61 19.10
N LYS A 542 7.28 10.78 19.75
CA LYS A 542 6.75 12.00 19.10
C LYS A 542 7.74 12.63 18.13
N THR A 543 9.03 12.47 18.38
CA THR A 543 10.09 12.97 17.50
C THR A 543 11.32 12.09 17.62
N GLN A 544 11.98 11.83 16.49
CA GLN A 544 13.31 11.21 16.44
C GLN A 544 14.24 12.00 15.53
N PHE A 545 15.49 12.10 15.94
CA PHE A 545 16.60 12.62 15.15
C PHE A 545 17.69 11.55 15.14
N ARG A 546 18.09 11.09 13.95
CA ARG A 546 19.15 10.10 13.74
C ARG A 546 20.17 10.67 12.77
N ARG A 547 21.45 10.34 12.96
CA ARG A 547 22.54 10.70 12.05
C ARG A 547 23.35 9.46 11.79
N ASP A 548 23.54 9.13 10.53
CA ASP A 548 24.51 8.15 10.06
C ASP A 548 25.40 8.75 8.95
N GLU A 549 26.29 7.95 8.37
CA GLU A 549 27.22 8.36 7.31
C GLU A 549 26.53 8.81 6.02
N ASN A 550 25.26 8.46 5.83
CA ASN A 550 24.50 8.69 4.60
C ASN A 550 23.44 9.77 4.75
N TYR A 551 22.84 9.92 5.92
CA TYR A 551 21.74 10.86 6.15
C TYR A 551 21.70 11.40 7.60
N VAL A 552 21.25 12.64 7.75
CA VAL A 552 20.50 13.05 8.94
C VAL A 552 19.03 12.78 8.67
N LEU A 553 18.38 11.96 9.51
CA LEU A 553 16.96 11.65 9.43
C LEU A 553 16.21 12.28 10.59
N LEU A 554 15.15 13.02 10.28
CA LEU A 554 14.22 13.56 11.26
C LEU A 554 12.84 12.94 11.00
N CYS A 555 12.20 12.42 12.04
CA CYS A 555 10.77 12.13 12.02
C CYS A 555 10.05 12.84 13.15
N TRP A 556 8.88 13.39 12.86
CA TRP A 556 8.01 14.09 13.79
C TRP A 556 6.58 13.61 13.59
N ALA A 557 6.03 12.96 14.63
CA ALA A 557 4.65 12.50 14.66
C ALA A 557 3.82 13.35 15.64
N THR A 558 2.62 13.70 15.21
CA THR A 558 1.60 14.42 16.00
C THR A 558 0.29 13.60 15.98
N GLN A 559 -0.82 14.17 16.46
CA GLN A 559 -2.14 13.56 16.29
C GLN A 559 -2.69 13.76 14.86
N ASP A 560 -2.21 14.79 14.16
CA ASP A 560 -2.79 15.23 12.88
C ASP A 560 -1.96 14.73 11.68
N PHE A 561 -0.63 14.63 11.86
CA PHE A 561 0.32 14.29 10.80
C PHE A 561 1.57 13.57 11.29
N GLU A 562 2.23 12.87 10.36
CA GLU A 562 3.60 12.37 10.49
C GLU A 562 4.48 12.97 9.38
N LEU A 563 5.62 13.55 9.75
CA LEU A 563 6.63 14.06 8.83
C LEU A 563 7.90 13.21 8.93
N TYR A 564 8.44 12.82 7.78
CA TYR A 564 9.71 12.12 7.62
C TYR A 564 10.59 12.96 6.70
N ALA A 565 11.79 13.33 7.12
CA ALA A 565 12.70 14.16 6.33
C ALA A 565 14.13 13.62 6.38
N ALA A 566 14.82 13.71 5.25
CA ALA A 566 16.23 13.35 5.09
C ALA A 566 17.03 14.56 4.66
N PHE A 567 18.13 14.77 5.37
CA PHE A 567 19.05 15.88 5.19
C PHE A 567 20.47 15.34 4.96
N ASP A 568 21.34 16.24 4.49
CA ASP A 568 22.78 16.05 4.46
C ASP A 568 23.32 15.49 5.79
N PRO A 569 24.24 14.50 5.78
CA PRO A 569 24.87 13.96 6.98
C PRO A 569 25.42 15.01 7.94
N LEU A 570 25.85 16.17 7.44
CA LEU A 570 26.43 17.26 8.22
C LEU A 570 25.39 18.21 8.82
N ALA A 571 24.12 18.15 8.39
CA ALA A 571 23.07 19.09 8.77
C ALA A 571 22.91 19.28 10.29
N GLU A 572 22.75 20.53 10.70
CA GLU A 572 22.56 20.90 12.10
C GLU A 572 21.14 20.60 12.59
N LYS A 573 21.02 20.00 13.77
CA LYS A 573 19.73 19.62 14.37
C LYS A 573 18.75 20.78 14.49
N ALA A 574 19.22 21.96 14.89
CA ALA A 574 18.36 23.15 15.05
C ALA A 574 17.79 23.64 13.71
N LEU A 575 18.63 23.70 12.67
CA LEU A 575 18.21 24.09 11.32
C LEU A 575 17.28 23.04 10.70
N ALA A 576 17.56 21.75 10.88
CA ALA A 576 16.71 20.65 10.41
C ALA A 576 15.29 20.73 11.03
N ILE A 577 15.17 20.96 12.34
CA ILE A 577 13.88 21.15 13.02
C ILE A 577 13.14 22.39 12.48
N LYS A 578 13.84 23.51 12.27
CA LYS A 578 13.25 24.74 11.69
C LYS A 578 12.79 24.52 10.25
N THR A 579 13.53 23.74 9.45
CA THR A 579 13.12 23.35 8.10
C THR A 579 11.90 22.43 8.13
N CYS A 580 11.85 21.42 9.01
CA CYS A 580 10.67 20.57 9.17
C CYS A 580 9.41 21.35 9.56
N THR A 581 9.54 22.36 10.42
CA THR A 581 8.42 23.27 10.77
C THR A 581 7.91 24.03 9.53
N ARG A 582 8.82 24.48 8.66
CA ARG A 582 8.46 25.14 7.39
C ARG A 582 7.82 24.18 6.38
N ILE A 583 8.27 22.92 6.31
CA ILE A 583 7.61 21.88 5.50
C ILE A 583 6.16 21.68 5.97
N SER A 584 5.94 21.54 7.28
CA SER A 584 4.59 21.39 7.84
C SER A 584 3.69 22.60 7.58
N GLN A 585 4.24 23.82 7.52
CA GLN A 585 3.47 25.01 7.12
C GLN A 585 3.17 25.02 5.62
N TRP A 586 4.19 24.79 4.77
CA TRP A 586 4.02 24.76 3.31
C TRP A 586 2.97 23.74 2.87
N VAL A 587 2.99 22.53 3.44
CA VAL A 587 2.00 21.47 3.19
C VAL A 587 0.57 21.91 3.58
N LYS A 588 0.40 22.71 4.64
CA LYS A 588 -0.90 23.29 5.01
C LYS A 588 -1.33 24.40 4.03
N ASP A 589 -0.40 25.25 3.63
CA ASP A 589 -0.67 26.35 2.69
C ASP A 589 -1.18 25.84 1.33
N VAL A 590 -0.75 24.64 0.91
CA VAL A 590 -1.17 23.99 -0.35
C VAL A 590 -2.10 22.78 -0.16
N GLU A 591 -2.68 22.54 1.01
CA GLU A 591 -3.40 21.29 1.32
C GLU A 591 -4.53 20.96 0.32
N ASN A 592 -5.23 22.00 -0.14
CA ASN A 592 -6.31 21.95 -1.13
C ASN A 592 -5.86 21.43 -2.50
N GLU A 593 -4.56 21.53 -2.79
CA GLU A 593 -3.96 21.15 -4.07
C GLU A 593 -3.30 19.78 -4.02
N ILE A 594 -2.79 19.34 -2.86
CA ILE A 594 -2.07 18.07 -2.71
C ILE A 594 -2.89 16.94 -2.05
N PHE A 595 -4.07 17.23 -1.48
CA PHE A 595 -4.95 16.25 -0.86
C PHE A 595 -6.39 16.29 -1.40
N LEU A 596 -7.12 15.17 -1.24
CA LEU A 596 -8.57 15.13 -1.34
C LEU A 596 -9.18 15.50 0.02
N LEU A 597 -9.74 16.70 0.11
CA LEU A 597 -10.49 17.19 1.26
C LEU A 597 -11.98 16.87 1.09
N GLY A 598 -12.65 16.47 2.17
CA GLY A 598 -14.07 16.09 2.14
C GLY A 598 -14.35 14.59 1.91
N ALA A 599 -13.31 13.78 1.69
CA ALA A 599 -13.41 12.35 2.00
C ALA A 599 -13.70 12.20 3.50
N SER A 600 -14.76 11.48 3.87
CA SER A 600 -15.06 11.18 5.28
C SER A 600 -13.84 10.49 5.91
N PRO A 601 -13.36 10.93 7.10
CA PRO A 601 -12.23 10.29 7.76
C PRO A 601 -12.55 8.82 8.04
N PHE A 602 -11.56 7.95 7.87
CA PHE A 602 -11.74 6.52 8.11
C PHE A 602 -11.95 6.25 9.60
N SER A 603 -13.16 5.81 9.97
CA SER A 603 -13.43 5.24 11.28
C SER A 603 -13.07 3.75 11.25
N TRP A 604 -11.98 3.40 11.94
CA TRP A 604 -11.47 2.03 12.11
C TRP A 604 -12.04 1.35 13.35
#